data_AF-A0A5C4QJI6-F1
#
_entry.id   AF-A0A5C4QJI6-F1
#
_cell.length_a   1.000
_cell.length_b   1.000
_cell.length_c   1.000
_cell.angle_alpha   90.00
_cell.angle_beta   90.00
_cell.angle_gamma   90.00
#
_symmetry.space_group_name_H-M   'P 1'
#
loop_
_entity.id
_entity.type
_entity.pdbx_description
1 polymer ?
#
loop_
_entity_poly.entity_id
_entity_poly.type
_entity_poly.pdbx_seq_one_letter_code
_entity_poly.pdbx_strand_id
1 'polypeptide(L)'
;MTTHHQHLVYGHATNHDCLAFADAGTATEEAAEIRALAAARTWGEARQVQMTHLSHPAGPDCYEPEDGYGDDEPFHITEVGAVVEGYWPPMVTTRALDVLPQDLRDRYAKLVLTVHNGEYLDVPVDCEAELVAELRERGYEVTRDDELINLLDGVNLGSPTA
;
A
#
# COMPACT_ATOMS: atom_id res chain seq x y z
N MET A 1 3.77 -32.26 -2.84
CA MET A 1 3.35 -30.96 -2.29
C MET A 1 4.20 -29.91 -2.96
N THR A 2 3.64 -29.14 -3.89
CA THR A 2 4.30 -27.98 -4.48
C THR A 2 4.33 -26.89 -3.40
N THR A 3 5.48 -26.70 -2.78
CA THR A 3 5.76 -25.51 -1.98
C THR A 3 5.71 -24.31 -2.92
N HIS A 4 4.57 -23.62 -2.95
CA HIS A 4 4.53 -22.27 -3.50
C HIS A 4 5.44 -21.43 -2.61
N HIS A 5 6.63 -21.07 -3.11
CA HIS A 5 7.48 -20.08 -2.47
C HIS A 5 6.73 -18.74 -2.56
N GLN A 6 6.03 -18.39 -1.49
CA GLN A 6 5.42 -17.06 -1.34
C GLN A 6 6.50 -16.13 -0.79
N HIS A 7 6.76 -15.05 -1.51
CA HIS A 7 7.69 -14.00 -1.11
C HIS A 7 6.90 -12.84 -0.54
N LEU A 8 7.07 -12.59 0.75
CA LEU A 8 6.46 -11.48 1.45
C LEU A 8 7.48 -10.36 1.65
N VAL A 9 7.01 -9.14 1.44
CA VAL A 9 7.66 -7.95 1.96
C VAL A 9 6.91 -7.51 3.21
N TYR A 10 7.66 -7.06 4.22
CA TYR A 10 7.09 -6.58 5.47
C TYR A 10 7.86 -5.38 5.99
N GLY A 11 7.25 -4.65 6.91
CA GLY A 11 7.87 -3.46 7.49
C GLY A 11 6.94 -2.73 8.43
N HIS A 12 7.45 -1.69 9.07
CA HIS A 12 6.69 -0.82 9.97
C HIS A 12 5.81 0.15 9.17
N ALA A 13 4.49 0.07 9.37
CA ALA A 13 3.52 1.00 8.82
C ALA A 13 3.33 2.19 9.77
N THR A 14 3.83 3.37 9.39
CA THR A 14 3.87 4.55 10.27
C THR A 14 2.48 5.02 10.72
N ASN A 15 1.48 4.97 9.84
CA ASN A 15 0.15 5.50 10.16
C ASN A 15 -0.58 4.71 11.25
N HIS A 16 -0.26 3.42 11.40
CA HIS A 16 -0.93 2.50 12.33
C HIS A 16 -0.01 2.01 13.46
N ASP A 17 1.28 2.34 13.40
CA ASP A 17 2.31 1.92 14.36
C ASP A 17 2.38 0.39 14.58
N CYS A 18 2.27 -0.38 13.49
CA CYS A 18 2.28 -1.84 13.52
C CYS A 18 3.05 -2.40 12.31
N LEU A 19 3.27 -3.72 12.30
CA LEU A 19 3.85 -4.41 11.14
C LEU A 19 2.79 -4.64 10.08
N ALA A 20 3.15 -4.33 8.83
CA ALA A 20 2.36 -4.69 7.67
C ALA A 20 3.10 -5.74 6.82
N PHE A 21 2.33 -6.56 6.11
CA PHE A 21 2.81 -7.61 5.24
C PHE A 21 2.09 -7.54 3.90
N ALA A 22 2.83 -7.70 2.82
CA ALA A 22 2.30 -7.74 1.46
C ALA A 22 3.02 -8.80 0.62
N ASP A 23 2.36 -9.27 -0.44
CA ASP A 23 3.03 -10.03 -1.49
C ASP A 23 4.07 -9.15 -2.18
N ALA A 24 5.31 -9.62 -2.29
CA ALA A 24 6.43 -8.81 -2.77
C ALA A 24 6.30 -8.40 -4.24
N GLY A 25 5.72 -9.26 -5.08
CA GLY A 25 5.48 -8.97 -6.50
C GLY A 25 4.47 -7.83 -6.66
N THR A 26 3.30 -8.01 -6.05
CA THR A 26 2.20 -7.05 -6.09
C THR A 26 2.60 -5.71 -5.45
N ALA A 27 3.29 -5.74 -4.30
CA ALA A 27 3.84 -4.56 -3.65
C ALA A 27 4.78 -3.76 -4.56
N THR A 28 5.60 -4.44 -5.36
CA THR A 28 6.52 -3.79 -6.30
C THR A 28 5.76 -3.11 -7.44
N GLU A 29 4.77 -3.79 -8.02
CA GLU A 29 3.97 -3.29 -9.14
C GLU A 29 3.13 -2.07 -8.72
N GLU A 30 2.43 -2.14 -7.60
CA GLU A 30 1.67 -1.02 -7.06
C GLU A 30 2.54 0.16 -6.65
N ALA A 31 3.72 -0.10 -6.08
CA ALA A 31 4.66 0.98 -5.77
C ALA A 31 5.19 1.68 -7.03
N ALA A 32 5.25 0.99 -8.17
CA ALA A 32 5.55 1.62 -9.46
C ALA A 32 4.39 2.51 -9.93
N GLU A 33 3.15 2.04 -9.78
CA GLU A 33 1.94 2.82 -10.09
C GLU A 33 1.85 4.10 -9.24
N ILE A 34 2.06 3.97 -7.93
CA ILE A 34 2.04 5.09 -6.99
C ILE A 34 3.10 6.13 -7.36
N ARG A 35 4.33 5.68 -7.63
CA ARG A 35 5.42 6.59 -8.02
C ARG A 35 5.16 7.26 -9.37
N ALA A 36 4.61 6.53 -10.34
CA ALA A 36 4.28 7.08 -11.65
C ALA A 36 3.25 8.20 -11.52
N LEU A 37 2.20 8.00 -10.73
CA LEU A 37 1.19 9.03 -10.47
C LEU A 37 1.76 10.20 -9.67
N ALA A 38 2.55 9.94 -8.64
CA ALA A 38 3.19 10.98 -7.83
C ALA A 38 4.15 11.86 -8.65
N ALA A 39 4.75 11.30 -9.72
CA ALA A 39 5.67 12.01 -10.59
C ALA A 39 5.00 12.87 -11.67
N ALA A 40 3.68 12.69 -11.90
CA ALA A 40 2.94 13.51 -12.84
C ALA A 40 2.93 14.98 -12.39
N ARG A 41 3.03 15.90 -13.36
CA ARG A 41 3.05 17.35 -13.11
C ARG A 41 1.81 18.04 -13.66
N THR A 42 1.10 17.38 -14.56
CA THR A 42 -0.13 17.87 -15.15
C THR A 42 -1.24 16.84 -15.05
N TRP A 43 -2.50 17.28 -15.10
CA TRP A 43 -3.64 16.37 -15.08
C TRP A 43 -3.66 15.43 -16.30
N GLY A 44 -3.15 15.90 -17.44
CA GLY A 44 -2.98 15.08 -18.64
C GLY A 44 -1.99 13.95 -18.41
N GLU A 45 -0.82 14.23 -17.83
CA GLU A 45 0.16 13.19 -17.46
C GLU A 45 -0.42 12.21 -16.44
N ALA A 46 -1.09 12.72 -15.39
CA ALA A 46 -1.67 11.89 -14.35
C ALA A 46 -2.70 10.91 -14.93
N ARG A 47 -3.58 11.35 -15.83
CA ARG A 47 -4.60 10.50 -16.48
C ARG A 47 -4.02 9.43 -17.41
N GLN A 48 -2.81 9.60 -17.90
CA GLN A 48 -2.14 8.59 -18.74
C GLN A 48 -1.43 7.52 -17.93
N VAL A 49 -1.35 7.66 -16.59
CA VAL A 49 -0.72 6.64 -15.75
C VAL A 49 -1.58 5.38 -15.76
N GLN A 50 -0.98 4.29 -16.23
CA GLN A 50 -1.65 2.99 -16.23
C GLN A 50 -1.69 2.43 -14.81
N MET A 51 -2.91 2.21 -14.31
CA MET A 51 -3.19 1.57 -13.04
C MET A 51 -3.82 0.21 -13.31
N THR A 52 -3.17 -0.86 -12.86
CA THR A 52 -3.57 -2.26 -13.03
C THR A 52 -3.97 -2.87 -11.69
N HIS A 53 -3.26 -2.51 -10.62
CA HIS A 53 -3.47 -3.07 -9.29
C HIS A 53 -4.27 -2.13 -8.39
N LEU A 54 -4.03 -0.81 -8.48
CA LEU A 54 -4.74 0.20 -7.71
C LEU A 54 -5.89 0.82 -8.52
N SER A 55 -6.85 1.41 -7.81
CA SER A 55 -7.77 2.36 -8.44
C SER A 55 -7.03 3.63 -8.84
N HIS A 56 -7.47 4.28 -9.92
CA HIS A 56 -6.86 5.52 -10.40
C HIS A 56 -7.53 6.74 -9.72
N PRO A 57 -6.90 7.39 -8.71
CA PRO A 57 -7.57 8.40 -7.90
C PRO A 57 -7.71 9.75 -8.63
N ALA A 58 -6.95 9.97 -9.70
CA ALA A 58 -7.05 11.13 -10.59
C ALA A 58 -7.78 10.81 -11.91
N GLY A 59 -8.61 9.75 -11.91
CA GLY A 59 -9.24 9.24 -13.13
C GLY A 59 -10.38 10.15 -13.61
N PRO A 60 -10.83 9.98 -14.87
CA PRO A 60 -11.94 10.76 -15.42
C PRO A 60 -13.25 10.57 -14.64
N ASP A 61 -13.44 9.43 -13.97
CA ASP A 61 -14.61 9.17 -13.12
C ASP A 61 -14.62 10.03 -11.84
N CYS A 62 -13.48 10.63 -11.47
CA CYS A 62 -13.34 11.48 -10.30
C CYS A 62 -13.16 12.96 -10.66
N TYR A 63 -12.53 13.25 -11.80
CA TYR A 63 -12.12 14.59 -12.21
C TYR A 63 -12.32 14.82 -13.71
N GLU A 64 -13.38 15.54 -14.07
CA GLU A 64 -13.70 15.89 -15.45
C GLU A 64 -12.92 17.13 -15.91
N PRO A 65 -12.39 17.16 -17.16
CA PRO A 65 -11.65 18.32 -17.66
C PRO A 65 -12.42 19.64 -17.62
N GLU A 66 -13.75 19.58 -17.76
CA GLU A 66 -14.64 20.75 -17.79
C GLU A 66 -14.76 21.45 -16.42
N ASP A 67 -14.40 20.77 -15.33
CA ASP A 67 -14.45 21.27 -13.95
C ASP A 67 -13.14 21.96 -13.49
N GLY A 68 -12.29 22.35 -14.44
CA GLY A 68 -11.00 23.02 -14.15
C GLY A 68 -9.82 22.06 -14.00
N TYR A 69 -9.97 20.80 -14.43
CA TYR A 69 -8.91 19.79 -14.45
C TYR A 69 -8.46 19.49 -15.88
N GLY A 70 -8.23 20.53 -16.68
CA GLY A 70 -7.77 20.41 -18.07
C GLY A 70 -6.38 19.74 -18.15
N ASP A 71 -6.05 19.09 -19.26
CA ASP A 71 -4.81 18.29 -19.37
C ASP A 71 -3.53 19.09 -19.07
N ASP A 72 -3.49 20.38 -19.42
CA ASP A 72 -2.35 21.27 -19.18
C ASP A 72 -2.31 21.86 -17.76
N GLU A 73 -3.36 21.66 -16.95
CA GLU A 73 -3.43 22.21 -15.60
C GLU A 73 -2.44 21.51 -14.67
N PRO A 74 -1.84 22.24 -13.70
CA PRO A 74 -0.94 21.66 -12.71
C PRO A 74 -1.60 20.53 -11.92
N PHE A 75 -0.83 19.47 -11.69
CA PHE A 75 -1.24 18.33 -10.89
C PHE A 75 -0.30 18.14 -9.70
N HIS A 76 -0.90 17.95 -8.53
CA HIS A 76 -0.21 17.57 -7.31
C HIS A 76 -0.99 16.44 -6.65
N ILE A 77 -0.35 15.26 -6.53
CA ILE A 77 -1.00 14.07 -5.96
C ILE A 77 -1.53 14.32 -4.53
N THR A 78 -0.88 15.21 -3.78
CA THR A 78 -1.28 15.60 -2.41
C THR A 78 -2.55 16.44 -2.36
N GLU A 79 -3.06 16.91 -3.49
CA GLU A 79 -4.31 17.68 -3.60
C GLU A 79 -5.49 16.81 -4.08
N VAL A 80 -5.23 15.58 -4.50
CA VAL A 80 -6.25 14.63 -4.94
C VAL A 80 -7.10 14.21 -3.75
N GLY A 81 -8.43 14.32 -3.87
CA GLY A 81 -9.39 14.13 -2.78
C GLY A 81 -9.24 12.79 -2.06
N ALA A 82 -9.10 11.70 -2.81
CA ALA A 82 -8.89 10.36 -2.23
C ALA A 82 -7.58 10.26 -1.42
N VAL A 83 -6.54 11.03 -1.78
CA VAL A 83 -5.28 11.10 -1.04
C VAL A 83 -5.44 11.95 0.21
N VAL A 84 -6.06 13.13 0.08
CA VAL A 84 -6.34 14.05 1.19
C VAL A 84 -7.21 13.40 2.27
N GLU A 85 -8.18 12.60 1.86
CA GLU A 85 -9.09 11.89 2.75
C GLU A 85 -8.49 10.58 3.32
N GLY A 86 -7.29 10.19 2.89
CA GLY A 86 -6.62 8.97 3.36
C GLY A 86 -7.27 7.68 2.85
N TYR A 87 -7.96 7.74 1.72
CA TYR A 87 -8.56 6.59 1.03
C TYR A 87 -7.63 5.95 0.01
N TRP A 88 -6.65 6.70 -0.49
CA TRP A 88 -5.69 6.21 -1.47
C TRP A 88 -4.24 6.55 -1.07
N PRO A 89 -3.32 5.58 -1.16
CA PRO A 89 -3.57 4.16 -1.41
C PRO A 89 -4.38 3.49 -0.27
N PRO A 90 -5.01 2.32 -0.51
CA PRO A 90 -5.65 1.56 0.56
C PRO A 90 -4.65 1.18 1.65
N MET A 91 -5.12 1.12 2.91
CA MET A 91 -4.27 0.81 4.07
C MET A 91 -3.47 -0.48 3.85
N VAL A 92 -2.14 -0.40 3.89
CA VAL A 92 -1.28 -1.57 3.61
C VAL A 92 -1.45 -2.67 4.66
N THR A 93 -1.85 -2.30 5.88
CA THR A 93 -2.10 -3.19 7.02
C THR A 93 -3.29 -4.14 6.81
N THR A 94 -4.20 -3.84 5.88
CA THR A 94 -5.31 -4.76 5.54
C THR A 94 -4.80 -6.00 4.82
N ARG A 95 -3.70 -5.89 4.07
CA ARG A 95 -3.17 -6.96 3.20
C ARG A 95 -2.71 -8.19 3.96
N ALA A 96 -2.31 -8.00 5.22
CA ALA A 96 -1.95 -9.07 6.11
C ALA A 96 -3.11 -10.07 6.31
N LEU A 97 -4.38 -9.67 6.09
CA LEU A 97 -5.54 -10.56 6.09
C LEU A 97 -5.48 -11.62 4.99
N ASP A 98 -4.90 -11.28 3.84
CA ASP A 98 -4.85 -12.15 2.67
C ASP A 98 -3.55 -12.97 2.62
N VAL A 99 -2.42 -12.38 3.03
CA VAL A 99 -1.10 -12.99 2.85
C VAL A 99 -0.62 -13.81 4.05
N LEU A 100 -1.13 -13.55 5.26
CA LEU A 100 -0.71 -14.30 6.45
C LEU A 100 -1.59 -15.55 6.67
N PRO A 101 -0.98 -16.71 6.96
CA PRO A 101 -1.69 -17.89 7.45
C PRO A 101 -2.63 -17.54 8.62
N GLN A 102 -3.85 -18.09 8.59
CA GLN A 102 -4.88 -17.78 9.59
C GLN A 102 -4.41 -18.01 11.02
N ASP A 103 -3.68 -19.10 11.29
CA ASP A 103 -3.19 -19.42 12.62
C ASP A 103 -2.12 -18.44 13.13
N LEU A 104 -1.34 -17.84 12.21
CA LEU A 104 -0.41 -16.75 12.55
C LEU A 104 -1.15 -15.45 12.84
N ARG A 105 -2.21 -15.15 12.07
CA ARG A 105 -3.08 -14.00 12.34
C ARG A 105 -3.72 -14.10 13.72
N ASP A 106 -4.29 -15.25 14.05
CA ASP A 106 -4.97 -15.49 15.33
C ASP A 106 -4.01 -15.40 16.54
N ARG A 107 -2.72 -15.70 16.34
CA ARG A 107 -1.70 -15.68 17.40
C ARG A 107 -1.04 -14.32 17.58
N TYR A 108 -0.69 -13.66 16.48
CA TYR A 108 0.18 -12.48 16.47
C TYR A 108 -0.53 -11.16 16.18
N ALA A 109 -1.79 -11.20 15.73
CA ALA A 109 -2.49 -10.01 15.30
C ALA A 109 -3.79 -9.79 16.07
N LYS A 110 -4.24 -8.52 16.09
CA LYS A 110 -5.60 -8.16 16.47
C LYS A 110 -6.32 -7.62 15.25
N LEU A 111 -7.54 -8.10 15.01
CA LEU A 111 -8.41 -7.50 14.00
C LEU A 111 -8.97 -6.17 14.53
N VAL A 112 -8.69 -5.09 13.81
CA VAL A 112 -9.14 -3.74 14.16
C VAL A 112 -10.08 -3.24 13.07
N LEU A 113 -11.28 -2.80 13.48
CA LEU A 113 -12.27 -2.20 12.58
C LEU A 113 -12.11 -0.69 12.57
N THR A 114 -11.94 -0.11 11.39
CA THR A 114 -11.95 1.35 11.20
C THR A 114 -13.36 1.82 10.82
N VAL A 115 -13.62 3.12 11.00
CA VAL A 115 -14.93 3.71 10.69
C VAL A 115 -15.17 3.80 9.17
N HIS A 116 -14.12 3.98 8.37
CA HIS A 116 -14.22 4.32 6.95
C HIS A 116 -13.41 3.42 6.00
N ASN A 117 -12.32 2.79 6.46
CA ASN A 117 -11.35 2.09 5.61
C ASN A 117 -11.39 0.56 5.78
N GLY A 118 -12.47 0.04 6.38
CA GLY A 118 -12.63 -1.39 6.64
C GLY A 118 -11.77 -1.88 7.82
N GLU A 119 -11.39 -3.14 7.78
CA GLU A 119 -10.63 -3.81 8.82
C GLU A 119 -9.15 -3.97 8.45
N TYR A 120 -8.28 -3.99 9.47
CA TYR A 120 -6.87 -4.31 9.30
C TYR A 120 -6.36 -5.18 10.44
N LEU A 121 -5.17 -5.78 10.25
CA LEU A 121 -4.47 -6.49 11.29
C LEU A 121 -3.46 -5.59 11.98
N ASP A 122 -3.68 -5.35 13.26
CA ASP A 122 -2.69 -4.78 14.17
C ASP A 122 -1.74 -5.89 14.60
N VAL A 123 -0.58 -5.98 13.93
CA VAL A 123 0.52 -6.88 14.27
C VAL A 123 1.57 -6.09 15.06
N PRO A 124 1.72 -6.30 16.37
CA PRO A 124 2.67 -5.54 17.19
C PRO A 124 4.12 -5.69 16.73
N VAL A 125 4.90 -4.61 16.80
CA VAL A 125 6.31 -4.61 16.39
C VAL A 125 7.18 -5.52 17.27
N ASP A 126 6.81 -5.72 18.53
CA ASP A 126 7.54 -6.57 19.48
C ASP A 126 7.49 -8.08 19.14
N CYS A 127 6.52 -8.52 18.34
CA CYS A 127 6.43 -9.91 17.88
C CYS A 127 7.15 -10.20 16.55
N GLU A 128 7.80 -9.19 15.94
CA GLU A 128 8.42 -9.29 14.61
C GLU A 128 9.32 -10.52 14.48
N ALA A 129 10.25 -10.70 15.42
CA ALA A 129 11.26 -11.75 15.33
C ALA A 129 10.65 -13.15 15.36
N GLU A 130 9.61 -13.35 16.17
CA GLU A 130 8.93 -14.64 16.33
C GLU A 130 8.07 -14.95 15.10
N LEU A 131 7.27 -13.98 14.65
CA LEU A 131 6.42 -14.13 13.47
C LEU A 131 7.25 -14.40 12.19
N VAL A 132 8.33 -13.64 11.97
CA VAL A 132 9.20 -13.82 10.81
C VAL A 132 9.92 -15.17 10.86
N ALA A 133 10.32 -15.65 12.04
CA ALA A 133 10.89 -16.98 12.20
C ALA A 133 9.88 -18.07 11.81
N GLU A 134 8.64 -18.00 12.31
CA GLU A 134 7.59 -18.97 11.96
C GLU A 134 7.27 -18.97 10.45
N LEU A 135 7.20 -17.79 9.82
CA LEU A 135 7.00 -17.70 8.36
C LEU A 135 8.14 -18.39 7.60
N ARG A 136 9.40 -18.16 8.00
CA ARG A 136 10.56 -18.80 7.36
C ARG A 136 10.58 -20.31 7.57
N GLU A 137 10.24 -20.79 8.76
CA GLU A 137 10.11 -22.23 9.05
C GLU A 137 9.06 -22.91 8.17
N ARG A 138 8.02 -22.17 7.77
CA ARG A 138 6.96 -22.62 6.87
C ARG A 138 7.33 -22.51 5.38
N GLY A 139 8.53 -22.01 5.06
CA GLY A 139 9.05 -21.91 3.70
C GLY A 139 8.70 -20.60 2.98
N TYR A 140 8.26 -19.57 3.69
CA TYR A 140 8.10 -18.23 3.12
C TYR A 140 9.46 -17.56 2.98
N GLU A 141 9.66 -16.85 1.87
CA GLU A 141 10.70 -15.84 1.76
C GLU A 141 10.15 -14.53 2.34
N VAL A 142 10.90 -13.90 3.25
CA VAL A 142 10.42 -12.72 3.98
C VAL A 142 11.51 -11.66 4.02
N THR A 143 11.25 -10.52 3.38
CA THR A 143 12.17 -9.38 3.24
C THR A 143 11.62 -8.16 3.96
N ARG A 144 12.46 -7.49 4.75
CA ARG A 144 12.07 -6.23 5.40
C ARG A 144 12.30 -5.07 4.46
N ASP A 145 11.30 -4.21 4.28
CA ASP A 145 11.37 -2.96 3.52
C ASP A 145 10.36 -1.95 4.08
N ASP A 146 10.79 -1.16 5.06
CA ASP A 146 9.95 -0.16 5.70
C ASP A 146 9.57 0.97 4.72
N GLU A 147 10.47 1.33 3.79
CA GLU A 147 10.20 2.40 2.81
C GLU A 147 9.11 2.00 1.82
N LEU A 148 9.17 0.76 1.31
CA LEU A 148 8.13 0.24 0.43
C LEU A 148 6.79 0.14 1.14
N ILE A 149 6.76 -0.37 2.38
CA ILE A 149 5.52 -0.45 3.17
C ILE A 149 4.94 0.94 3.40
N ASN A 150 5.75 1.93 3.75
CA ASN A 150 5.26 3.29 3.99
C ASN A 150 4.79 3.97 2.69
N LEU A 151 5.44 3.72 1.55
CA LEU A 151 4.95 4.20 0.25
C LEU A 151 3.58 3.60 -0.09
N LEU A 152 3.41 2.28 0.13
CA LEU A 152 2.13 1.59 -0.07
C LEU A 152 1.05 2.06 0.90
N ASP A 153 1.42 2.58 2.06
CA ASP A 153 0.51 3.18 3.05
C ASP A 153 0.29 4.69 2.80
N GLY A 154 0.72 5.23 1.66
CA GLY A 154 0.51 6.62 1.27
C GLY A 154 1.42 7.64 1.95
N VAL A 155 2.47 7.19 2.64
CA VAL A 155 3.47 8.08 3.24
C VAL A 155 4.42 8.58 2.15
N ASN A 156 4.78 9.86 2.20
CA ASN A 156 5.74 10.53 1.31
C ASN A 156 5.35 10.64 -0.18
N LEU A 157 4.06 10.54 -0.54
CA LEU A 157 3.58 10.67 -1.93
C LEU A 157 3.99 11.97 -2.65
N GLY A 158 4.29 13.05 -1.93
CA GLY A 158 4.73 14.34 -2.49
C GLY A 158 6.21 14.65 -2.31
N SER A 159 7.00 13.73 -1.73
CA SER A 159 8.44 13.96 -1.56
C SER A 159 9.18 13.53 -2.82
N PRO A 160 10.06 14.38 -3.40
CA PRO A 160 10.93 13.92 -4.46
C PRO A 160 11.76 12.73 -3.93
N THR A 161 11.71 11.60 -4.64
CA THR A 161 12.65 10.51 -4.39
C THR A 161 14.07 11.05 -4.53
N ALA A 162 14.86 10.92 -3.47
CA ALA A 162 16.26 11.35 -3.42
C ALA A 162 17.14 10.48 -4.34
#